data_AF-A0A1Q8MLJ6-F1
#
_entry.id   AF-A0A1Q8MLJ6-F1
#
_cell.length_a   1.000
_cell.length_b   1.000
_cell.length_c   1.000
_cell.angle_alpha   90.00
_cell.angle_beta   90.00
_cell.angle_gamma   90.00
#
_symmetry.space_group_name_H-M   'P 1'
#
loop_
_entity.id
_entity.type
_entity.pdbx_description
1 polymer ?
#
loop_
_entity_poly.entity_id
_entity_poly.type
_entity_poly.pdbx_seq_one_letter_code
_entity_poly.pdbx_strand_id
1 'polypeptide(L)' 'MSLENAPDDVKLAVDLIVLLEENQIPARTVLRALDIVKRDYEKKLTRDDEAEK' A
#
# COMPACT_ATOMS: atom_id res chain seq x y z
N MET A 1 5.12 -1.73 -23.13
CA MET A 1 4.50 -0.56 -22.48
C MET A 1 5.14 -0.45 -21.11
N SER A 2 5.91 0.60 -20.88
CA SER A 2 6.81 0.66 -19.73
C SER A 2 6.14 1.25 -18.51
N LEU A 3 6.30 0.57 -17.37
CA LEU A 3 5.96 1.05 -16.03
C LEU A 3 6.78 2.29 -15.61
N GLU A 4 7.79 2.67 -16.39
CA GLU A 4 8.70 3.80 -16.09
C GLU A 4 7.97 5.16 -15.92
N ASN A 5 6.86 5.37 -16.64
CA ASN A 5 6.06 6.61 -16.55
C ASN A 5 4.81 6.50 -15.66
N ALA A 6 4.62 5.38 -14.94
CA ALA A 6 3.48 5.25 -14.04
C ALA A 6 3.63 6.13 -12.79
N PRO A 7 2.52 6.62 -12.21
CA PRO A 7 2.52 7.25 -10.89
C PRO A 7 3.18 6.37 -9.82
N ASP A 8 3.77 6.98 -8.81
CA ASP A 8 4.53 6.26 -7.77
C ASP A 8 3.63 5.29 -6.98
N ASP A 9 2.36 5.65 -6.75
CA ASP A 9 1.35 4.79 -6.13
C ASP A 9 1.06 3.54 -6.96
N VAL A 10 1.01 3.67 -8.28
CA VAL A 10 0.78 2.54 -9.19
C VAL A 10 2.00 1.62 -9.22
N LYS A 11 3.22 2.17 -9.27
CA LYS A 11 4.47 1.39 -9.22
C LYS A 11 4.55 0.59 -7.92
N LEU A 12 4.31 1.25 -6.79
CA LEU A 12 4.32 0.62 -5.48
C LEU A 12 3.27 -0.49 -5.37
N ALA A 13 2.06 -0.27 -5.90
CA ALA A 13 1.03 -1.31 -5.91
C ALA A 13 1.46 -2.55 -6.71
N VAL A 14 2.10 -2.36 -7.86
CA VAL A 14 2.62 -3.46 -8.69
C VAL A 14 3.72 -4.23 -7.95
N ASP A 15 4.69 -3.53 -7.36
CA ASP A 15 5.77 -4.18 -6.60
C ASP A 15 5.23 -4.99 -5.41
N LEU A 16 4.24 -4.44 -4.70
CA LEU A 16 3.58 -5.14 -3.59
C LEU A 16 2.84 -6.39 -4.06
N ILE A 17 2.15 -6.33 -5.21
CA ILE A 17 1.46 -7.50 -5.76
C ILE A 17 2.45 -8.61 -6.10
N VAL A 18 3.55 -8.28 -6.79
CA VAL A 18 4.60 -9.25 -7.13
C VAL A 18 5.15 -9.91 -5.86
N LEU A 19 5.50 -9.13 -4.85
CA LEU A 19 6.03 -9.66 -3.58
C LEU A 19 5.03 -10.62 -2.90
N LEU A 20 3.75 -10.27 -2.89
CA LEU A 20 2.71 -11.09 -2.25
C LEU A 20 2.43 -12.39 -3.02
N GLU A 21 2.52 -12.35 -4.35
CA GLU A 21 2.40 -13.52 -5.21
C GLU A 21 3.60 -14.46 -5.04
N GLU A 22 4.83 -13.93 -4.98
CA GLU A 22 6.05 -14.71 -4.71
C GLU A 22 6.00 -15.44 -3.36
N ASN A 23 5.39 -14.80 -2.35
CA ASN A 23 5.17 -15.40 -1.03
C ASN A 23 3.90 -16.29 -0.96
N GLN A 24 3.21 -16.49 -2.09
CA GLN A 24 2.00 -17.30 -2.22
C GLN A 24 0.90 -16.93 -1.20
N ILE A 25 0.79 -15.64 -0.85
CA ILE A 25 -0.16 -15.18 0.16
C ILE A 25 -1.57 -15.19 -0.46
N PRO A 26 -2.58 -15.82 0.19
CA PRO A 26 -3.94 -15.81 -0.33
C PRO A 26 -4.51 -14.39 -0.43
N ALA A 27 -5.16 -14.07 -1.55
CA ALA A 27 -5.75 -12.74 -1.79
C ALA A 27 -6.68 -12.27 -0.66
N ARG A 28 -7.43 -13.17 -0.03
CA ARG A 28 -8.28 -12.84 1.14
C ARG A 28 -7.46 -12.35 2.34
N THR A 29 -6.29 -12.91 2.56
CA THR A 29 -5.37 -12.50 3.63
C THR A 29 -4.72 -11.16 3.28
N VAL A 30 -4.29 -10.99 2.03
CA VAL A 30 -3.77 -9.72 1.51
C VAL A 30 -4.76 -8.59 1.73
N LEU A 31 -6.01 -8.75 1.29
CA LEU A 31 -7.03 -7.69 1.40
C LEU A 31 -7.28 -7.27 2.87
N ARG A 32 -7.30 -8.23 3.81
CA ARG A 32 -7.43 -7.90 5.23
C ARG A 32 -6.21 -7.14 5.76
N ALA A 33 -5.01 -7.54 5.35
CA ALA A 33 -3.78 -6.86 5.74
C ALA A 33 -3.71 -5.43 5.17
N LEU A 34 -4.09 -5.25 3.90
CA LEU A 34 -4.14 -3.94 3.26
C LEU A 34 -5.13 -2.99 3.95
N ASP A 35 -6.27 -3.49 4.44
CA ASP A 35 -7.22 -2.69 5.22
C ASP A 35 -6.60 -2.18 6.53
N ILE A 36 -5.82 -3.03 7.22
CA ILE A 36 -5.09 -2.65 8.42
C ILE A 36 -4.01 -1.60 8.10
N VAL A 37 -3.21 -1.83 7.06
CA VAL A 37 -2.17 -0.90 6.60
C VAL A 37 -2.76 0.45 6.23
N LYS A 38 -3.86 0.45 5.46
CA LYS A 38 -4.59 1.67 5.09
C LYS A 38 -4.98 2.48 6.33
N ARG A 39 -5.63 1.84 7.31
CA ARG A 39 -6.02 2.50 8.56
C ARG A 39 -4.84 3.05 9.36
N ASP A 40 -3.69 2.39 9.32
CA ASP A 40 -2.47 2.87 9.99
C ASP A 40 -1.94 4.16 9.34
N TYR A 41 -1.90 4.19 8.00
CA TYR A 41 -1.49 5.39 7.26
C TYR A 41 -2.50 6.53 7.38
N GLU A 42 -3.80 6.25 7.36
CA GLU A 42 -4.84 7.25 7.64
C GLU A 42 -4.64 7.90 9.02
N LYS A 43 -4.33 7.10 10.05
CA LYS A 43 -4.02 7.62 11.39
C LYS A 43 -2.73 8.44 11.42
N LYS A 44 -1.71 8.05 10.66
CA LYS A 44 -0.45 8.80 10.55
C LYS A 44 -0.69 10.16 9.91
N LEU A 45 -1.48 10.22 8.83
CA LEU A 45 -1.87 11.48 8.19
C LEU A 45 -2.59 12.40 9.17
N THR A 46 -3.59 11.89 9.90
CA THR A 46 -4.28 12.68 10.94
C THR A 46 -3.33 13.18 12.02
N ARG A 47 -2.34 12.37 12.44
CA ARG A 47 -1.36 12.77 13.45
C ARG A 47 -0.36 13.80 12.94
N ASP A 48 0.06 13.71 11.68
CA ASP A 48 0.91 14.73 11.04
C ASP A 48 0.15 16.06 10.91
N ASP A 49 -1.12 16.03 10.50
CA ASP A 49 -2.02 17.19 10.46
C ASP A 49 -2.22 17.82 11.87
N GLU A 50 -2.24 17.01 12.93
CA GLU A 50 -2.32 17.49 14.31
C GLU A 50 -0.99 18.03 14.85
N ALA A 51 0.15 17.58 14.32
CA ALA A 51 1.49 18.01 14.73
C ALA A 51 1.95 19.31 14.04
N GLU A 52 1.37 19.65 12.88
CA GLU A 52 1.59 20.92 12.18
C GLU A 52 0.69 22.08 12.68
N LYS A 53 -0.20 21.85 13.64
CA LYS A 53 -1.03 22.87 14.30
C LYS A 53 -0.44 23.37 15.62
#